data_AF-A0A962BY82-F1
#
_entry.id   AF-A0A962BY82-F1
#
_cell.length_a   1.000
_cell.length_b   1.000
_cell.length_c   1.000
_cell.angle_alpha   90.00
_cell.angle_beta   90.00
_cell.angle_gamma   90.00
#
_symmetry.space_group_name_H-M   'P 1'
#
loop_
_entity.id
_entity.type
_entity.pdbx_description
1 polymer ?
#
loop_
_entity_poly.entity_id
_entity_poly.type
_entity_poly.pdbx_seq_one_letter_code
_entity_poly.pdbx_strand_id
1 'polypeptide(L)'
;MIFRRLAASIRKQDWFAISIEFVLLVLGVFLGIQVANWNEDRQERQRIAVIVEAIHTDLHDSDEVLQQVSRQIEAGLAAFKAARARGERPPPYYLRIPGSDTPPQFVFEAAMQAGIVDLIDPQLMFDLGFYYSERDGIGAKLIRYVGFVESEILPRLGEPASFYDESGTLKPEFAQNMDRLREWSGYNNVITRSSICLQRRLRHPQQPGESCRPQYDWIDSGERTP
;
A
#
# COMPACT_ATOMS: atom_id res chain seq x y z
N MET A 1 -85.32 15.96 14.13
CA MET A 1 -84.27 15.90 15.18
C MET A 1 -83.41 14.63 15.08
N ILE A 2 -82.94 14.24 13.87
CA ILE A 2 -82.03 13.08 13.69
C ILE A 2 -80.63 13.54 13.27
N PHE A 3 -80.55 14.66 12.54
CA PHE A 3 -79.29 15.27 12.07
C PHE A 3 -78.41 15.83 13.19
N ARG A 4 -78.99 16.16 14.35
CA ARG A 4 -78.25 16.75 15.49
C ARG A 4 -77.58 15.70 16.39
N ARG A 5 -77.98 14.41 16.28
CA ARG A 5 -77.36 13.29 16.99
C ARG A 5 -76.27 12.61 16.14
N LEU A 6 -76.40 12.60 14.81
CA LEU A 6 -75.35 12.09 13.91
C LEU A 6 -74.07 12.96 13.97
N ALA A 7 -74.23 14.29 14.04
CA ALA A 7 -73.11 15.23 14.18
C ALA A 7 -72.43 15.20 15.56
N ALA A 8 -73.06 14.60 16.59
CA ALA A 8 -72.53 14.54 17.95
C ALA A 8 -71.68 13.27 18.20
N SER A 9 -71.98 12.16 17.51
CA SER A 9 -71.19 10.93 17.58
C SER A 9 -69.93 10.96 16.70
N ILE A 10 -69.94 11.69 15.59
CA ILE A 10 -68.79 11.83 14.67
C ILE A 10 -67.65 12.69 15.27
N ARG A 11 -67.95 13.55 16.24
CA ARG A 11 -67.02 14.63 16.62
C ARG A 11 -66.05 14.28 17.76
N LYS A 12 -66.26 13.17 18.47
CA LYS A 12 -65.46 12.85 19.67
C LYS A 12 -64.81 11.47 19.69
N GLN A 13 -65.38 10.48 19.00
CA GLN A 13 -64.89 9.10 19.01
C GLN A 13 -64.06 8.77 17.76
N ASP A 14 -64.43 9.32 16.60
CA ASP A 14 -63.68 9.11 15.35
C ASP A 14 -62.34 9.85 15.33
N TRP A 15 -62.22 11.00 15.99
CA TRP A 15 -60.96 11.77 16.02
C TRP A 15 -59.83 11.03 16.73
N PHE A 16 -60.15 10.23 17.76
CA PHE A 16 -59.18 9.37 18.44
C PHE A 16 -58.76 8.20 17.54
N ALA A 17 -59.70 7.59 16.82
CA ALA A 17 -59.42 6.53 15.85
C ALA A 17 -58.51 7.03 14.71
N ILE A 18 -58.85 8.18 14.12
CA ILE A 18 -58.04 8.85 13.07
C ILE A 18 -56.64 9.20 13.59
N SER A 19 -56.53 9.66 14.84
CA SER A 19 -55.22 9.97 15.45
C SER A 19 -54.36 8.71 15.60
N ILE A 20 -54.95 7.60 16.03
CA ILE A 20 -54.25 6.31 16.12
C ILE A 20 -53.81 5.82 14.74
N GLU A 21 -54.68 5.86 13.74
CA GLU A 21 -54.33 5.49 12.36
C GLU A 21 -53.18 6.33 11.80
N PHE A 22 -53.22 7.64 12.03
CA PHE A 22 -52.15 8.54 11.63
C PHE A 22 -50.83 8.22 12.34
N VAL A 23 -50.86 7.99 13.66
CA VAL A 23 -49.68 7.60 14.45
C VAL A 23 -49.12 6.27 13.95
N LEU A 24 -49.95 5.28 13.67
CA LEU A 24 -49.51 3.99 13.13
C LEU A 24 -48.90 4.14 11.73
N LEU A 25 -49.46 4.97 10.86
CA LEU A 25 -48.88 5.29 9.54
C LEU A 25 -47.50 5.94 9.67
N VAL A 26 -47.37 6.96 10.52
CA VAL A 26 -46.09 7.65 10.76
C VAL A 26 -45.06 6.70 11.38
N LEU A 27 -45.45 5.87 12.35
CA LEU A 27 -44.59 4.82 12.92
C LEU A 27 -44.15 3.80 11.86
N GLY A 28 -45.05 3.39 10.97
CA GLY A 28 -44.72 2.47 9.88
C GLY A 28 -43.65 3.03 8.95
N VAL A 29 -43.82 4.29 8.50
CA VAL A 29 -42.82 4.96 7.66
C VAL A 29 -41.51 5.18 8.41
N PHE A 30 -41.58 5.63 9.67
CA PHE A 30 -40.41 5.85 10.51
C PHE A 30 -39.60 4.56 10.70
N LEU A 31 -40.24 3.46 11.08
CA LEU A 31 -39.58 2.16 11.24
C LEU A 31 -39.04 1.64 9.91
N GLY A 32 -39.75 1.85 8.80
CA GLY A 32 -39.28 1.52 7.46
C GLY A 32 -37.94 2.22 7.13
N ILE A 33 -37.85 3.53 7.37
CA ILE A 33 -36.62 4.30 7.15
C ILE A 33 -35.52 3.86 8.12
N GLN A 34 -35.83 3.62 9.39
CA GLN A 34 -34.84 3.17 10.37
C GLN A 34 -34.23 1.80 10.01
N VAL A 35 -35.05 0.85 9.55
CA VAL A 35 -34.56 -0.46 9.07
C VAL A 35 -33.74 -0.31 7.80
N ALA A 36 -34.15 0.56 6.87
CA ALA A 36 -33.39 0.86 5.65
C ALA A 36 -32.01 1.44 5.98
N ASN A 37 -31.94 2.47 6.83
CA ASN A 37 -30.69 3.09 7.25
C ASN A 37 -29.76 2.10 7.98
N TRP A 38 -30.32 1.22 8.83
CA TRP A 38 -29.52 0.19 9.51
C TRP A 38 -28.94 -0.83 8.52
N ASN A 39 -29.72 -1.21 7.50
CA ASN A 39 -29.26 -2.10 6.45
C ASN A 39 -28.16 -1.45 5.58
N GLU A 40 -28.29 -0.16 5.28
CA GLU A 40 -27.28 0.62 4.55
C GLU A 40 -25.96 0.72 5.33
N ASP A 41 -25.99 1.16 6.59
CA ASP A 41 -24.80 1.22 7.47
C ASP A 41 -24.12 -0.16 7.61
N ARG A 42 -24.91 -1.23 7.72
CA ARG A 42 -24.38 -2.60 7.74
C ARG A 42 -23.64 -2.96 6.44
N GLN A 43 -24.21 -2.64 5.28
CA GLN A 43 -23.58 -2.93 3.98
C GLN A 43 -22.33 -2.09 3.76
N GLU A 44 -22.35 -0.82 4.16
CA GLU A 44 -21.20 0.07 4.10
C GLU A 44 -20.03 -0.49 4.93
N ARG A 45 -20.29 -0.90 6.18
CA ARG A 45 -19.27 -1.54 7.04
C ARG A 45 -18.68 -2.81 6.43
N GLN A 46 -19.50 -3.64 5.78
CA GLN A 46 -19.00 -4.83 5.08
C GLN A 46 -18.09 -4.46 3.92
N ARG A 47 -18.46 -3.43 3.14
CA ARG A 47 -17.65 -2.94 2.03
C ARG A 47 -16.31 -2.38 2.51
N ILE A 48 -16.31 -1.59 3.59
CA ILE A 48 -15.08 -1.08 4.24
C ILE A 48 -14.15 -2.22 4.60
N ALA A 49 -14.68 -3.24 5.30
CA ALA A 49 -13.88 -4.35 5.78
C ALA A 49 -13.16 -5.07 4.63
N VAL A 50 -13.85 -5.30 3.50
CA VAL A 50 -13.25 -5.94 2.32
C VAL A 50 -12.13 -5.08 1.70
N ILE A 51 -12.34 -3.77 1.59
CA ILE A 51 -11.34 -2.86 1.00
C ILE A 51 -10.10 -2.77 1.90
N VAL A 52 -10.30 -2.57 3.20
CA VAL A 52 -9.22 -2.48 4.19
C VAL A 52 -8.42 -3.78 4.23
N GLU A 53 -9.10 -4.94 4.19
CA GLU A 53 -8.46 -6.24 4.14
C GLU A 53 -7.63 -6.43 2.85
N ALA A 54 -8.13 -5.94 1.71
CA ALA A 54 -7.39 -6.00 0.46
C ALA A 54 -6.08 -5.19 0.51
N ILE A 55 -6.11 -3.97 1.07
CA ILE A 55 -4.89 -3.17 1.27
C ILE A 55 -3.96 -3.85 2.28
N HIS A 56 -4.50 -4.35 3.39
CA HIS A 56 -3.71 -5.04 4.40
C HIS A 56 -2.98 -6.26 3.79
N THR A 57 -3.69 -7.05 2.97
CA THR A 57 -3.12 -8.20 2.26
C THR A 57 -2.04 -7.76 1.27
N ASP A 58 -2.29 -6.72 0.46
CA ASP A 58 -1.29 -6.21 -0.49
C ASP A 58 -0.01 -5.74 0.21
N LEU A 59 -0.13 -5.03 1.33
CA LEU A 59 1.01 -4.58 2.13
C LEU A 59 1.79 -5.77 2.70
N HIS A 60 1.09 -6.75 3.27
CA HIS A 60 1.69 -7.94 3.86
C HIS A 60 2.44 -8.78 2.82
N ASP A 61 1.79 -9.11 1.70
CA ASP A 61 2.39 -9.93 0.65
C ASP A 61 3.56 -9.21 -0.01
N SER A 62 3.46 -7.89 -0.19
CA SER A 62 4.56 -7.08 -0.70
C SER A 62 5.77 -7.11 0.23
N ASP A 63 5.56 -7.04 1.55
CA ASP A 63 6.65 -7.12 2.53
C ASP A 63 7.36 -8.47 2.50
N GLU A 64 6.61 -9.58 2.37
CA GLU A 64 7.22 -10.91 2.26
C GLU A 64 8.17 -11.02 1.05
N VAL A 65 7.70 -10.55 -0.12
CA VAL A 65 8.50 -10.54 -1.35
C VAL A 65 9.74 -9.66 -1.18
N LEU A 66 9.58 -8.44 -0.66
CA LEU A 66 10.70 -7.51 -0.48
C LEU A 66 11.73 -8.05 0.52
N GLN A 67 11.30 -8.68 1.61
CA GLN A 67 12.21 -9.31 2.57
C GLN A 67 12.96 -10.50 1.97
N GLN A 68 12.32 -11.29 1.10
CA GLN A 68 13.00 -12.38 0.40
C GLN A 68 14.06 -11.83 -0.57
N VAL A 69 13.71 -10.81 -1.35
CA VAL A 69 14.64 -10.17 -2.30
C VAL A 69 15.81 -9.51 -1.58
N SER A 70 15.54 -8.77 -0.49
CA SER A 70 16.58 -8.11 0.32
C SER A 70 17.61 -9.12 0.86
N ARG A 71 17.14 -10.26 1.39
CA ARG A 71 18.03 -11.36 1.84
C ARG A 71 18.88 -11.94 0.71
N GLN A 72 18.32 -12.09 -0.49
CA GLN A 72 19.07 -12.58 -1.66
C GLN A 72 20.16 -11.58 -2.09
N ILE A 73 19.82 -10.28 -2.12
CA ILE A 73 20.79 -9.22 -2.44
C ILE A 73 21.95 -9.23 -1.44
N GLU A 74 21.65 -9.24 -0.14
CA GLU A 74 22.68 -9.26 0.91
C GLU A 74 23.60 -10.48 0.78
N ALA A 75 23.02 -11.67 0.62
CA ALA A 75 23.78 -12.91 0.46
C ALA A 75 24.66 -12.90 -0.81
N GLY A 76 24.11 -12.44 -1.94
CA GLY A 76 24.82 -12.39 -3.21
C GLY A 76 25.97 -11.38 -3.23
N LEU A 77 25.75 -10.18 -2.70
CA LEU A 77 26.81 -9.17 -2.55
C LEU A 77 27.90 -9.65 -1.58
N ALA A 78 27.52 -10.32 -0.48
CA ALA A 78 28.49 -10.90 0.46
C ALA A 78 29.32 -12.01 -0.19
N ALA A 79 28.68 -12.89 -0.98
CA ALA A 79 29.37 -13.95 -1.73
C ALA A 79 30.36 -13.39 -2.75
N PHE A 80 29.96 -12.35 -3.50
CA PHE A 80 30.85 -11.64 -4.42
C PHE A 80 32.06 -11.06 -3.69
N LYS A 81 31.83 -10.34 -2.59
CA LYS A 81 32.90 -9.75 -1.76
C LYS A 81 33.86 -10.82 -1.23
N ALA A 82 33.33 -11.95 -0.76
CA ALA A 82 34.13 -13.07 -0.28
C ALA A 82 34.98 -13.71 -1.38
N ALA A 83 34.42 -13.88 -2.59
CA ALA A 83 35.18 -14.36 -3.75
C ALA A 83 36.31 -13.41 -4.14
N ARG A 84 36.05 -12.11 -4.17
CA ARG A 84 37.07 -11.08 -4.41
C ARG A 84 38.18 -11.10 -3.36
N ALA A 85 37.85 -11.32 -2.09
CA ALA A 85 38.83 -11.44 -1.01
C ALA A 85 39.74 -12.68 -1.17
N ARG A 86 39.29 -13.72 -1.88
CA ARG A 86 40.11 -14.90 -2.24
C ARG A 86 40.95 -14.70 -3.51
N GLY A 87 40.90 -13.51 -4.13
CA GLY A 87 41.59 -13.22 -5.39
C GLY A 87 40.86 -13.69 -6.64
N GLU A 88 39.64 -14.24 -6.51
CA GLU A 88 38.83 -14.67 -7.64
C GLU A 88 38.30 -13.46 -8.44
N ARG A 89 37.92 -13.69 -9.69
CA ARG A 89 37.36 -12.68 -10.60
C ARG A 89 35.97 -13.09 -11.10
N PRO A 90 34.98 -13.29 -10.21
CA PRO A 90 33.63 -13.66 -10.62
C PRO A 90 32.94 -12.51 -11.39
N PRO A 91 31.88 -12.76 -12.17
CA PRO A 91 31.01 -11.70 -12.65
C PRO A 91 30.50 -10.83 -11.50
N PRO A 92 30.23 -9.52 -11.72
CA PRO A 92 29.58 -8.68 -10.72
C PRO A 92 28.23 -9.31 -10.32
N TYR A 93 27.91 -9.25 -9.03
CA TYR A 93 26.61 -9.75 -8.58
C TYR A 93 25.49 -8.93 -9.21
N TYR A 94 24.46 -9.62 -9.70
CA TYR A 94 23.26 -8.98 -10.24
C TYR A 94 22.00 -9.68 -9.74
N LEU A 95 20.94 -8.90 -9.53
CA LEU A 95 19.61 -9.41 -9.21
C LEU A 95 18.83 -9.62 -10.50
N ARG A 96 18.09 -10.73 -10.56
CA ARG A 96 16.99 -10.91 -11.51
C ARG A 96 15.76 -11.38 -10.77
N ILE A 97 14.65 -10.69 -11.01
CA ILE A 97 13.34 -11.12 -10.53
C ILE A 97 12.67 -11.87 -11.69
N PRO A 98 12.22 -13.12 -11.50
CA PRO A 98 11.48 -13.82 -12.54
C PRO A 98 10.11 -13.14 -12.75
N GLY A 99 9.70 -13.00 -14.01
CA GLY A 99 8.42 -12.37 -14.35
C GLY A 99 8.55 -10.88 -14.61
N SER A 100 7.91 -10.05 -13.79
CA SER A 100 7.83 -8.61 -13.96
C SER A 100 8.76 -7.87 -12.99
N ASP A 101 9.44 -6.82 -13.48
CA ASP A 101 10.25 -5.91 -12.66
C ASP A 101 9.43 -4.78 -12.03
N THR A 102 8.11 -4.79 -12.21
CA THR A 102 7.20 -3.80 -11.63
C THR A 102 6.32 -4.43 -10.54
N PRO A 103 6.19 -3.77 -9.37
CA PRO A 103 5.27 -4.24 -8.34
C PRO A 103 3.80 -4.12 -8.80
N PRO A 104 2.88 -4.90 -8.21
CA PRO A 104 1.44 -4.65 -8.34
C PRO A 104 1.05 -3.23 -7.84
N GLN A 105 0.16 -2.55 -8.56
CA GLN A 105 -0.22 -1.14 -8.29
C GLN A 105 -1.71 -0.93 -7.98
N PHE A 106 -2.57 -1.90 -8.33
CA PHE A 106 -4.01 -1.63 -8.49
C PHE A 106 -4.83 -1.55 -7.20
N VAL A 107 -4.35 -2.12 -6.09
CA VAL A 107 -5.18 -2.29 -4.88
C VAL A 107 -5.57 -0.93 -4.28
N PHE A 108 -4.63 0.00 -4.20
CA PHE A 108 -4.90 1.34 -3.67
C PHE A 108 -5.81 2.17 -4.57
N GLU A 109 -5.58 2.14 -5.88
CA GLU A 109 -6.43 2.83 -6.85
C GLU A 109 -7.87 2.30 -6.81
N ALA A 110 -8.03 0.97 -6.74
CA ALA A 110 -9.33 0.34 -6.61
C ALA A 110 -10.02 0.73 -5.29
N ALA A 111 -9.27 0.82 -4.18
CA ALA A 111 -9.79 1.30 -2.91
C ALA A 111 -10.27 2.76 -2.99
N MET A 112 -9.52 3.62 -3.67
CA MET A 112 -9.90 5.01 -3.92
C MET A 112 -11.19 5.12 -4.73
N GLN A 113 -11.31 4.35 -5.83
CA GLN A 113 -12.54 4.30 -6.63
C GLN A 113 -13.74 3.74 -5.85
N ALA A 114 -13.47 2.86 -4.88
CA ALA A 114 -14.48 2.29 -4.01
C ALA A 114 -14.92 3.23 -2.86
N GLY A 115 -14.29 4.40 -2.72
CA GLY A 115 -14.67 5.43 -1.75
C GLY A 115 -13.98 5.34 -0.39
N ILE A 116 -12.78 4.75 -0.29
CA ILE A 116 -12.06 4.60 0.99
C ILE A 116 -11.80 5.93 1.73
N VAL A 117 -11.79 7.06 1.00
CA VAL A 117 -11.48 8.40 1.54
C VAL A 117 -12.38 8.79 2.70
N ASP A 118 -13.67 8.46 2.63
CA ASP A 118 -14.65 8.81 3.66
C ASP A 118 -14.59 7.86 4.87
N LEU A 119 -13.81 6.78 4.76
CA LEU A 119 -13.89 5.60 5.63
C LEU A 119 -12.68 5.47 6.55
N ILE A 120 -11.63 6.26 6.34
CA ILE A 120 -10.36 6.19 7.07
C ILE A 120 -9.89 7.57 7.52
N ASP A 121 -9.02 7.59 8.51
CA ASP A 121 -8.40 8.80 9.04
C ASP A 121 -7.59 9.55 7.95
N PRO A 122 -7.70 10.89 7.85
CA PRO A 122 -7.02 11.66 6.81
C PRO A 122 -5.48 11.51 6.81
N GLN A 123 -4.85 11.34 7.98
CA GLN A 123 -3.41 11.09 8.05
C GLN A 123 -3.07 9.70 7.51
N LEU A 124 -3.86 8.68 7.84
CA LEU A 124 -3.71 7.34 7.27
C LEU A 124 -3.89 7.34 5.74
N MET A 125 -4.88 8.08 5.24
CA MET A 125 -5.12 8.24 3.79
C MET A 125 -3.89 8.85 3.10
N PHE A 126 -3.33 9.92 3.66
CA PHE A 126 -2.12 10.54 3.12
C PHE A 126 -0.92 9.59 3.16
N ASP A 127 -0.73 8.87 4.26
CA ASP A 127 0.40 7.95 4.43
C ASP A 127 0.33 6.75 3.48
N LEU A 128 -0.87 6.22 3.21
CA LEU A 128 -1.08 5.19 2.19
C LEU A 128 -0.72 5.73 0.80
N GLY A 129 -1.23 6.91 0.43
CA GLY A 129 -0.89 7.54 -0.84
C GLY A 129 0.61 7.77 -1.01
N PHE A 130 1.27 8.23 0.05
CA PHE A 130 2.72 8.39 0.09
C PHE A 130 3.44 7.04 -0.12
N TYR A 131 3.02 5.98 0.58
CA TYR A 131 3.60 4.65 0.44
C TYR A 131 3.53 4.13 -1.01
N TYR A 132 2.36 4.18 -1.64
CA TYR A 132 2.22 3.68 -3.02
C TYR A 132 3.02 4.52 -4.01
N SER A 133 3.05 5.85 -3.84
CA SER A 133 3.88 6.76 -4.65
C SER A 133 5.37 6.48 -4.50
N GLU A 134 5.86 6.24 -3.28
CA GLU A 134 7.25 5.89 -3.02
C GLU A 134 7.61 4.53 -3.62
N ARG A 135 6.72 3.54 -3.51
CA ARG A 135 6.89 2.21 -4.09
C ARG A 135 7.10 2.28 -5.60
N ASP A 136 6.36 3.14 -6.30
CA ASP A 136 6.54 3.38 -7.73
C ASP A 136 7.88 4.04 -8.05
N GLY A 137 8.27 5.06 -7.27
CA GLY A 137 9.56 5.72 -7.42
C GLY A 137 10.75 4.76 -7.21
N ILE A 138 10.64 3.86 -6.23
CA ILE A 138 11.59 2.79 -5.96
C ILE A 138 11.60 1.75 -7.10
N GLY A 139 10.43 1.38 -7.63
CA GLY A 139 10.31 0.51 -8.80
C GLY A 139 11.02 1.08 -10.02
N ALA A 140 10.88 2.38 -10.29
CA ALA A 140 11.56 3.04 -11.40
C ALA A 140 13.10 3.01 -11.26
N LYS A 141 13.65 2.98 -10.03
CA LYS A 141 15.08 2.77 -9.79
C LYS A 141 15.50 1.35 -10.19
N LEU A 142 14.68 0.33 -9.89
CA LEU A 142 14.94 -1.06 -10.30
C LEU A 142 14.97 -1.20 -11.83
N ILE A 143 14.02 -0.61 -12.55
CA ILE A 143 13.98 -0.67 -14.02
C ILE A 143 15.29 -0.14 -14.63
N ARG A 144 15.80 0.99 -14.12
CA ARG A 144 17.10 1.55 -14.57
C ARG A 144 18.27 0.61 -14.26
N TYR A 145 18.24 -0.05 -13.11
CA TYR A 145 19.22 -1.07 -12.74
C TYR A 145 19.17 -2.28 -13.68
N VAL A 146 17.97 -2.82 -13.94
CA VAL A 146 17.75 -3.96 -14.84
C VAL A 146 18.24 -3.64 -16.25
N GLY A 147 17.95 -2.45 -16.77
CA GLY A 147 18.45 -2.04 -18.09
C GLY A 147 19.97 -2.10 -18.20
N PHE A 148 20.72 -1.71 -17.15
CA PHE A 148 22.17 -1.86 -17.12
C PHE A 148 22.59 -3.33 -17.04
N VAL A 149 21.91 -4.16 -16.25
CA VAL A 149 22.20 -5.60 -16.17
C VAL A 149 22.05 -6.24 -17.55
N GLU A 150 20.98 -5.92 -18.26
CA GLU A 150 20.67 -6.48 -19.58
C GLU A 150 21.63 -6.00 -20.67
N SER A 151 22.04 -4.72 -20.66
CA SER A 151 22.95 -4.18 -21.67
C SER A 151 24.41 -4.46 -21.39
N GLU A 152 24.83 -4.43 -20.11
CA GLU A 152 26.24 -4.46 -19.75
C GLU A 152 26.71 -5.76 -19.08
N ILE A 153 25.85 -6.46 -18.34
CA ILE A 153 26.27 -7.65 -17.58
C ILE A 153 25.98 -8.93 -18.35
N LEU A 154 24.72 -9.16 -18.73
CA LEU A 154 24.30 -10.42 -19.36
C LEU A 154 25.08 -10.77 -20.63
N PRO A 155 25.39 -9.83 -21.55
CA PRO A 155 26.14 -10.14 -22.76
C PRO A 155 27.59 -10.58 -22.51
N ARG A 156 28.13 -10.25 -21.33
CA ARG A 156 29.54 -10.43 -20.97
C ARG A 156 29.79 -11.61 -20.02
N LEU A 157 28.74 -12.34 -19.61
CA LEU A 157 28.86 -13.45 -18.67
C LEU A 157 29.76 -14.59 -19.17
N GLY A 158 29.89 -14.79 -20.48
CA GLY A 158 30.79 -15.77 -21.09
C GLY A 158 32.27 -15.39 -21.00
N GLU A 159 32.58 -14.12 -20.73
CA GLU A 159 33.96 -13.61 -20.64
C GLU A 159 34.15 -12.79 -19.36
N PRO A 160 34.23 -13.44 -18.17
CA PRO A 160 34.29 -12.73 -16.89
C PRO A 160 35.45 -11.75 -16.74
N ALA A 161 36.54 -11.94 -17.48
CA ALA A 161 37.68 -11.02 -17.50
C ALA A 161 37.30 -9.61 -17.99
N SER A 162 36.27 -9.47 -18.83
CA SER A 162 35.80 -8.19 -19.38
C SER A 162 35.26 -7.22 -18.31
N PHE A 163 34.86 -7.73 -17.13
CA PHE A 163 34.39 -6.92 -16.00
C PHE A 163 35.52 -6.22 -15.22
N TYR A 164 36.77 -6.59 -15.50
CA TYR A 164 37.93 -6.15 -14.75
C TYR A 164 38.87 -5.32 -15.62
N ASP A 165 39.58 -4.39 -15.00
CA ASP A 165 40.69 -3.68 -15.64
C ASP A 165 41.97 -4.54 -15.68
N GLU A 166 43.05 -3.97 -16.23
CA GLU A 166 44.35 -4.64 -16.34
C GLU A 166 44.95 -5.02 -14.97
N SER A 167 44.65 -4.24 -13.93
CA SER A 167 45.07 -4.53 -12.55
C SER A 167 44.26 -5.67 -11.90
N GLY A 168 43.18 -6.11 -12.56
CA GLY A 168 42.24 -7.07 -12.02
C GLY A 168 41.26 -6.45 -11.01
N THR A 169 41.12 -5.12 -11.01
CA THR A 169 40.11 -4.38 -10.23
C THR A 169 38.81 -4.34 -11.01
N LEU A 170 37.67 -4.44 -10.32
CA LEU A 170 36.37 -4.38 -10.96
C LEU A 170 36.17 -2.99 -11.56
N LYS A 171 35.77 -2.89 -12.83
CA LYS A 171 35.60 -1.60 -13.47
C LYS A 171 34.50 -0.77 -12.76
N PRO A 172 34.64 0.57 -12.68
CA PRO A 172 33.77 1.42 -11.88
C PRO A 172 32.28 1.30 -12.20
N GLU A 173 31.91 1.10 -13.46
CA GLU A 173 30.53 0.96 -13.91
C GLU A 173 29.82 -0.24 -13.28
N PHE A 174 30.52 -1.37 -13.11
CA PHE A 174 29.96 -2.57 -12.49
C PHE A 174 29.91 -2.44 -10.96
N ALA A 175 30.92 -1.79 -10.36
CA ALA A 175 30.91 -1.46 -8.93
C ALA A 175 29.72 -0.55 -8.60
N GLN A 176 29.54 0.53 -9.37
CA GLN A 176 28.43 1.47 -9.20
C GLN A 176 27.08 0.78 -9.39
N ASN A 177 26.95 -0.16 -10.34
CA ASN A 177 25.71 -0.91 -10.51
C ASN A 177 25.35 -1.77 -9.27
N MET A 178 26.34 -2.42 -8.65
CA MET A 178 26.11 -3.15 -7.40
C MET A 178 25.77 -2.21 -6.23
N ASP A 179 26.34 -1.00 -6.20
CA ASP A 179 26.00 0.00 -5.19
C ASP A 179 24.56 0.52 -5.38
N ARG A 180 24.10 0.72 -6.62
CA ARG A 180 22.70 1.05 -6.93
C ARG A 180 21.74 -0.05 -6.44
N LEU A 181 22.11 -1.32 -6.60
CA LEU A 181 21.33 -2.44 -6.08
C LEU A 181 21.26 -2.42 -4.54
N ARG A 182 22.38 -2.14 -3.88
CA ARG A 182 22.43 -2.03 -2.41
C ARG A 182 21.56 -0.86 -1.91
N GLU A 183 21.66 0.28 -2.57
CA GLU A 183 20.84 1.47 -2.28
C GLU A 183 19.35 1.16 -2.47
N TRP A 184 18.98 0.52 -3.58
CA TRP A 184 17.62 0.06 -3.83
C TRP A 184 17.10 -0.88 -2.75
N SER A 185 17.91 -1.86 -2.31
CA SER A 185 17.57 -2.73 -1.19
C SER A 185 17.33 -1.94 0.11
N GLY A 186 18.14 -0.90 0.35
CA GLY A 186 17.99 0.01 1.48
C GLY A 186 16.66 0.77 1.47
N TYR A 187 16.25 1.30 0.31
CA TYR A 187 14.95 1.95 0.17
C TYR A 187 13.77 1.00 0.43
N ASN A 188 13.86 -0.25 -0.03
CA ASN A 188 12.84 -1.25 0.27
C ASN A 188 12.77 -1.58 1.77
N ASN A 189 13.90 -1.66 2.47
CA ASN A 189 13.89 -1.83 3.93
C ASN A 189 13.24 -0.63 4.66
N VAL A 190 13.37 0.59 4.13
CA VAL A 190 12.67 1.78 4.65
C VAL A 190 11.16 1.64 4.44
N ILE A 191 10.73 1.31 3.22
CA ILE A 191 9.31 1.24 2.89
C ILE A 191 8.59 0.08 3.59
N THR A 192 9.26 -1.06 3.82
CA THR A 192 8.74 -2.18 4.63
C THR A 192 8.47 -1.76 6.08
N ARG A 193 9.30 -0.90 6.68
CA ARG A 193 9.02 -0.37 8.04
C ARG A 193 7.76 0.49 8.05
N SER A 194 7.56 1.32 7.03
CA SER A 194 6.33 2.10 6.85
C SER A 194 5.12 1.21 6.61
N SER A 195 5.24 0.15 5.81
CA SER A 195 4.20 -0.86 5.60
C SER A 195 3.74 -1.50 6.91
N ILE A 196 4.67 -1.94 7.77
CA ILE A 196 4.34 -2.53 9.08
C ILE A 196 3.59 -1.53 9.98
N CYS A 197 3.92 -0.23 9.90
CA CYS A 197 3.16 0.81 10.58
C CYS A 197 1.74 0.95 10.02
N LEU A 198 1.60 1.01 8.68
CA LEU A 198 0.32 1.13 7.98
C LEU A 198 -0.60 -0.06 8.27
N GLN A 199 -0.10 -1.29 8.24
CA GLN A 199 -0.84 -2.50 8.60
C GLN A 199 -1.42 -2.42 10.02
N ARG A 200 -0.67 -1.87 10.98
CA ARG A 200 -1.20 -1.63 12.34
C ARG A 200 -2.28 -0.56 12.36
N ARG A 201 -2.11 0.55 11.64
CA ARG A 201 -3.11 1.62 11.51
C ARG A 201 -4.41 1.12 10.87
N LEU A 202 -4.31 0.25 9.86
CA LEU A 202 -5.45 -0.33 9.14
C LEU A 202 -6.35 -1.22 10.00
N ARG A 203 -5.88 -1.70 11.17
CA ARG A 203 -6.73 -2.42 12.14
C ARG A 203 -7.78 -1.53 12.79
N HIS A 204 -7.49 -0.22 12.88
CA HIS A 204 -8.38 0.80 13.43
C HIS A 204 -8.40 2.02 12.50
N PRO A 205 -8.90 1.87 11.26
CA PRO A 205 -8.59 2.80 10.18
C PRO A 205 -9.24 4.17 10.36
N GLN A 206 -10.28 4.28 11.18
CA GLN A 206 -10.98 5.54 11.51
C GLN A 206 -10.35 6.29 12.70
N GLN A 207 -9.45 5.65 13.47
CA GLN A 207 -8.86 6.29 14.64
C GLN A 207 -7.69 7.20 14.22
N PRO A 208 -7.59 8.43 14.76
CA PRO A 208 -6.40 9.25 14.59
C PRO A 208 -5.15 8.54 15.11
N GLY A 209 -3.99 8.85 14.54
CA GLY A 209 -2.73 8.30 15.02
C GLY A 209 -1.51 8.91 14.33
N GLU A 210 -0.35 8.46 14.77
CA GLU A 210 0.93 8.97 14.28
C GLU A 210 1.17 8.60 12.81
N SER A 211 1.94 9.47 12.14
CA SER A 211 2.32 9.28 10.75
C SER A 211 3.23 8.07 10.58
N CYS A 212 2.93 7.21 9.60
CA CYS A 212 3.74 6.06 9.22
C CYS A 212 4.84 6.37 8.19
N ARG A 213 4.93 7.62 7.74
CA ARG A 213 5.94 8.04 6.76
C ARG A 213 7.35 7.93 7.32
N PRO A 214 8.32 7.51 6.50
CA PRO A 214 9.72 7.56 6.88
C PRO A 214 10.16 9.03 7.01
N GLN A 215 11.03 9.31 7.97
CA GLN A 215 11.74 10.59 8.04
C GLN A 215 12.92 10.50 7.06
N TYR A 216 12.76 11.11 5.89
CA TYR A 216 13.90 11.42 5.04
C TYR A 216 14.50 12.72 5.54
N ASP A 217 15.80 12.76 5.83
CA ASP A 217 16.48 14.04 6.05
C ASP A 217 16.57 14.75 4.69
N TRP A 218 15.64 15.67 4.42
CA TRP A 218 15.46 16.32 3.11
C TRP A 218 16.60 17.29 2.74
N ILE A 219 17.65 17.38 3.57
CA ILE A 219 18.83 18.24 3.39
C ILE A 219 20.07 17.44 3.82
N ASP A 220 20.60 16.61 2.93
CA ASP A 220 22.01 16.20 2.98
C ASP A 220 22.80 17.33 2.31
N SER A 221 23.34 18.25 3.11
CA SER A 221 24.16 19.38 2.65
C SER A 221 25.54 18.90 2.19
N GLY A 222 25.61 18.00 1.21
CA GLY A 222 26.83 17.71 0.47
C GLY A 222 28.07 17.26 1.27
N GLU A 223 27.95 16.88 2.55
CA GLU A 223 29.06 16.39 3.36
C GLU A 223 29.03 14.87 3.47
N ARG A 224 29.02 14.21 2.31
CA ARG A 224 29.67 12.90 2.22
C ARG A 224 31.14 13.16 1.94
N THR A 225 31.92 13.24 3.02
CA THR A 225 33.38 13.30 2.99
C THR A 225 33.95 12.07 2.25
N PRO A 226 35.11 12.25 1.57
CA PRO A 226 35.66 11.31 0.59
C PRO A 226 36.10 9.96 1.16
#